data_AF-A0A177EBP7-F1
#
_entry.id   AF-A0A177EBP7-F1
#
_cell.length_a   1.000
_cell.length_b   1.000
_cell.length_c   1.000
_cell.angle_alpha   90.00
_cell.angle_beta   90.00
_cell.angle_gamma   90.00
#
_symmetry.space_group_name_H-M   'P 1'
#
loop_
_entity.id
_entity.type
_entity.pdbx_description
1 polymer ?
#
loop_
_entity_poly.entity_id
_entity_poly.type
_entity_poly.pdbx_seq_one_letter_code
_entity_poly.pdbx_strand_id
1 'polypeptide(L)'
;MDKNKVLLDLFDAWEKGEKSDSDYYTDLPSEIQDIEDQQLKRVYILFYYALSGKLSIKQSMFKIKKLIKLKAKSTEELPVNNWTCSEEGVINPVEIAKATSIEIRDCLKNRISIKDAISIKNLGMYIIKYNEIPNTTNSLLKFVIINNLRASMIMYHAWNRVDEIALTAPMCRVIYRLGWLKNLNASNLNTIHEWSKNKNANSLKMQQSIENMFPFSLWGKVPPAFDHHGTVICKRVPLCDKCILKDTCPSSRVSKKVNTHMDELQKQGYFLEHKADNCKFNEEKDEKEEKEEKELLSYEDTEEEDMSDI
;
A
#
# COMPACT_ATOMS: atom_id res chain seq x y z
N MET A 1 -15.99 -13.00 -18.34
CA MET A 1 -16.13 -11.77 -17.53
C MET A 1 -15.50 -10.64 -18.31
N ASP A 2 -16.27 -9.62 -18.64
CA ASP A 2 -15.74 -8.40 -19.29
C ASP A 2 -14.93 -7.61 -18.26
N LYS A 3 -13.63 -7.41 -18.54
CA LYS A 3 -12.70 -6.73 -17.63
C LYS A 3 -13.00 -5.23 -17.53
N ASN A 4 -13.40 -4.60 -18.62
CA ASN A 4 -13.70 -3.17 -18.64
C ASN A 4 -14.96 -2.88 -17.82
N LYS A 5 -15.99 -3.71 -17.97
CA LYS A 5 -17.19 -3.62 -17.14
C LYS A 5 -16.87 -3.75 -15.65
N VAL A 6 -16.08 -4.76 -15.27
CA VAL A 6 -15.67 -4.95 -13.86
C VAL A 6 -14.89 -3.75 -13.33
N LEU A 7 -13.96 -3.20 -14.12
CA LEU A 7 -13.24 -1.99 -13.74
C LEU A 7 -14.20 -0.83 -13.46
N LEU A 8 -15.15 -0.58 -14.37
CA LEU A 8 -16.11 0.52 -14.23
C LEU A 8 -17.03 0.31 -13.04
N ASP A 9 -17.56 -0.90 -12.85
CA ASP A 9 -18.42 -1.23 -11.70
C ASP A 9 -17.67 -1.02 -10.36
N LEU A 10 -16.39 -1.40 -10.30
CA LEU A 10 -15.54 -1.17 -9.12
C LEU A 10 -15.18 0.31 -8.92
N PHE A 11 -14.93 1.03 -10.01
CA PHE A 11 -14.61 2.46 -9.97
C PHE A 11 -15.81 3.28 -9.49
N ASP A 12 -17.00 3.00 -10.02
CA ASP A 12 -18.26 3.63 -9.58
C ASP A 12 -18.54 3.36 -8.09
N ALA A 13 -18.23 2.15 -7.61
CA ALA A 13 -18.36 1.80 -6.20
C ALA A 13 -17.36 2.58 -5.32
N TRP A 14 -16.15 2.83 -5.82
CA TRP A 14 -15.16 3.67 -5.14
C TRP A 14 -15.58 5.15 -5.13
N GLU A 15 -16.07 5.69 -6.24
CA GLU A 15 -16.51 7.09 -6.31
C GLU A 15 -17.68 7.39 -5.36
N LYS A 16 -18.61 6.45 -5.23
CA LYS A 16 -19.79 6.57 -4.35
C LYS A 16 -19.50 6.20 -2.89
N GLY A 17 -18.39 5.53 -2.63
CA GLY A 17 -18.02 5.07 -1.30
C GLY A 17 -17.48 6.20 -0.41
N GLU A 18 -17.52 5.99 0.91
CA GLU A 18 -16.81 6.87 1.84
C GLU A 18 -15.30 6.73 1.60
N LYS A 19 -14.68 7.80 1.10
CA LYS A 19 -13.23 7.87 0.93
C LYS A 19 -12.59 8.19 2.28
N SER A 20 -11.62 7.37 2.69
CA SER A 20 -10.85 7.64 3.91
C SER A 20 -9.78 8.71 3.66
N ASP A 21 -9.43 9.48 4.70
CA ASP A 21 -8.28 10.42 4.68
C ASP A 21 -6.91 9.76 4.39
N SER A 22 -6.86 8.43 4.33
CA SER A 22 -5.68 7.63 4.03
C SER A 22 -5.68 7.03 2.62
N ASP A 23 -6.73 7.25 1.84
CA ASP A 23 -6.82 6.79 0.47
C ASP A 23 -5.92 7.67 -0.41
N TYR A 24 -4.88 7.06 -0.99
CA TYR A 24 -3.90 7.76 -1.82
C TYR A 24 -4.52 8.49 -3.00
N TYR A 25 -5.69 7.99 -3.46
CA TYR A 25 -6.40 8.48 -4.64
C TYR A 25 -7.46 9.53 -4.30
N THR A 26 -7.49 10.02 -3.05
CA THR A 26 -8.26 11.20 -2.68
C THR A 26 -7.70 12.46 -3.32
N ASP A 27 -8.53 13.49 -3.39
CA ASP A 27 -8.10 14.80 -3.85
C ASP A 27 -6.98 15.34 -2.96
N LEU A 28 -6.09 16.14 -3.56
CA LEU A 28 -5.03 16.80 -2.81
C LEU A 28 -5.62 17.64 -1.66
N PRO A 29 -4.86 17.91 -0.58
CA PRO A 29 -5.29 18.87 0.43
C PRO A 29 -5.61 20.22 -0.22
N SER A 30 -6.65 20.93 0.25
CA SER A 30 -7.07 22.21 -0.33
C SER A 30 -5.91 23.21 -0.39
N GLU A 31 -5.04 23.20 0.63
CA GLU A 31 -3.85 24.05 0.67
C GLU A 31 -2.86 23.83 -0.50
N ILE A 32 -2.92 22.67 -1.17
CA ILE A 32 -2.14 22.40 -2.39
C ILE A 32 -2.99 22.66 -3.64
N GLN A 33 -4.30 22.38 -3.58
CA GLN A 33 -5.20 22.64 -4.71
C GLN A 33 -5.26 24.12 -5.08
N ASP A 34 -5.31 24.99 -4.07
CA ASP A 34 -5.51 26.43 -4.19
C ASP A 34 -4.25 27.20 -4.63
N ILE A 35 -3.12 26.52 -4.82
CA ILE A 35 -1.88 27.14 -5.31
C ILE A 35 -2.03 27.47 -6.80
N GLU A 36 -1.99 28.77 -7.14
CA GLU A 36 -2.11 29.25 -8.52
C GLU A 36 -0.86 28.97 -9.36
N ASP A 37 0.33 29.23 -8.79
CA ASP A 37 1.61 28.95 -9.44
C ASP A 37 1.78 27.45 -9.66
N GLN A 38 1.78 27.04 -10.93
CA GLN A 38 1.87 25.63 -11.31
C GLN A 38 3.22 25.00 -10.97
N GLN A 39 4.32 25.73 -11.04
CA GLN A 39 5.62 25.18 -10.67
C GLN A 39 5.66 24.95 -9.15
N LEU A 40 5.20 25.93 -8.38
CA LEU A 40 5.13 25.81 -6.92
C LEU A 40 4.20 24.67 -6.50
N LYS A 41 3.02 24.57 -7.11
CA LYS A 41 2.06 23.49 -6.86
C LYS A 41 2.70 22.12 -7.08
N ARG A 42 3.48 21.95 -8.15
CA ARG A 42 4.23 20.71 -8.42
C ARG A 42 5.28 20.39 -7.36
N VAL A 43 5.96 21.40 -6.81
CA VAL A 43 6.90 21.21 -5.69
C VAL A 43 6.15 20.71 -4.45
N TYR A 44 5.01 21.32 -4.12
CA TYR A 44 4.18 20.86 -3.01
C TYR A 44 3.72 19.41 -3.20
N ILE A 45 3.23 19.06 -4.39
CA ILE A 45 2.80 17.70 -4.72
C ILE A 45 3.95 16.70 -4.57
N LEU A 46 5.14 17.03 -5.08
CA LEU A 46 6.34 16.20 -4.98
C LEU A 46 6.68 15.89 -3.52
N PHE A 47 6.83 16.92 -2.69
CA PHE A 47 7.17 16.71 -1.28
C PHE A 47 6.01 16.11 -0.48
N TYR A 48 4.77 16.42 -0.83
CA TYR A 48 3.58 15.81 -0.23
C TYR A 48 3.65 14.29 -0.39
N TYR A 49 3.74 13.77 -1.62
CA TYR A 49 3.78 12.33 -1.84
C TYR A 49 5.07 11.67 -1.33
N ALA A 50 6.22 12.35 -1.40
CA ALA A 50 7.45 11.86 -0.80
C ALA A 50 7.30 11.62 0.71
N LEU A 51 6.57 12.49 1.42
CA LEU A 51 6.41 12.44 2.88
C LEU A 51 5.17 11.69 3.37
N SER A 52 4.19 11.46 2.48
CA SER A 52 2.83 11.05 2.85
C SER A 52 2.69 9.66 3.43
N GLY A 53 3.67 8.76 3.30
CA GLY A 53 3.63 7.49 4.05
C GLY A 53 2.32 6.73 3.84
N LYS A 54 1.86 5.99 4.87
CA LYS A 54 0.45 5.60 5.08
C LYS A 54 -0.18 6.55 6.11
N LEU A 55 0.13 7.84 6.02
CA LEU A 55 -0.29 8.84 6.99
C LEU A 55 -1.60 9.49 6.53
N SER A 56 -2.35 10.04 7.47
CA SER A 56 -3.51 10.87 7.10
C SER A 56 -3.04 12.16 6.45
N ILE A 57 -3.90 12.78 5.62
CA ILE A 57 -3.68 14.10 5.03
C ILE A 57 -3.14 15.11 6.06
N LYS A 58 -3.75 15.17 7.25
CA LYS A 58 -3.33 16.08 8.34
C LYS A 58 -1.88 15.85 8.78
N GLN A 59 -1.46 14.58 8.89
CA GLN A 59 -0.10 14.22 9.29
C GLN A 59 0.91 14.50 8.16
N SER A 60 0.54 14.26 6.90
CA SER A 60 1.35 14.59 5.73
C SER A 60 1.57 16.10 5.61
N MET A 61 0.50 16.89 5.73
CA MET A 61 0.58 18.35 5.71
C MET A 61 1.33 18.93 6.91
N PHE A 62 1.29 18.27 8.08
CA PHE A 62 2.14 18.66 9.20
C PHE A 62 3.63 18.59 8.84
N LYS A 63 4.07 17.56 8.11
CA LYS A 63 5.47 17.44 7.66
C LYS A 63 5.83 18.53 6.66
N ILE A 64 4.94 18.84 5.72
CA ILE A 64 5.12 19.95 4.77
C ILE A 64 5.27 21.28 5.51
N LYS A 65 4.37 21.58 6.45
CA LYS A 65 4.42 22.79 7.29
C LYS A 65 5.69 22.88 8.13
N LYS A 66 6.34 21.75 8.42
CA LYS A 66 7.66 21.72 9.06
C LYS A 66 8.78 22.03 8.08
N LEU A 67 8.80 21.40 6.90
CA LEU A 67 9.80 21.71 5.86
C LEU A 67 9.78 23.17 5.42
N ILE A 68 8.62 23.81 5.36
CA ILE A 68 8.49 25.25 5.08
C ILE A 68 9.29 26.10 6.07
N LYS A 69 9.42 25.64 7.32
CA LYS A 69 10.15 26.35 8.40
C LYS A 69 11.63 25.96 8.47
N LEU A 70 12.10 25.08 7.59
CA LEU A 70 13.49 24.68 7.56
C LEU A 70 14.34 25.90 7.19
N LYS A 71 15.35 26.19 8.03
CA LYS A 71 16.40 27.17 7.75
C LYS A 71 17.73 26.44 7.85
N ALA A 72 18.40 26.27 6.72
CA ALA A 72 19.68 25.60 6.67
C ALA A 72 20.75 26.45 7.36
N LYS A 73 21.62 25.82 8.16
CA LYS A 73 22.78 26.52 8.74
C LYS A 73 23.97 26.60 7.78
N SER A 74 23.95 25.78 6.72
CA SER A 74 25.03 25.73 5.73
C SER A 74 25.17 27.06 4.99
N THR A 75 26.41 27.52 4.84
CA THR A 75 26.78 28.66 4.02
C THR A 75 27.13 28.26 2.58
N GLU A 76 26.90 27.00 2.20
CA GLU A 76 27.18 26.51 0.85
C GLU A 76 26.41 27.33 -0.20
N GLU A 77 27.16 27.92 -1.13
CA GLU A 77 26.59 28.65 -2.25
C GLU A 77 25.99 27.66 -3.24
N LEU A 78 24.71 27.83 -3.54
CA LEU A 78 24.00 27.08 -4.55
C LEU A 78 23.79 27.95 -5.80
N PRO A 79 23.62 27.34 -6.99
CA PRO A 79 23.32 28.08 -8.21
C PRO A 79 22.11 29.01 -8.03
N VAL A 80 22.23 30.25 -8.52
CA VAL A 80 21.10 31.18 -8.60
C VAL A 80 20.13 30.69 -9.66
N ASN A 81 18.86 30.55 -9.31
CA ASN A 81 17.81 30.05 -10.20
C ASN A 81 16.45 30.58 -9.77
N ASN A 82 15.38 30.11 -10.41
CA ASN A 82 14.02 30.61 -10.15
C ASN A 82 13.51 30.29 -8.74
N TRP A 83 14.21 29.44 -7.99
CA TRP A 83 13.85 29.01 -6.64
C TRP A 83 14.61 29.76 -5.54
N THR A 84 15.54 30.67 -5.89
CA THR A 84 16.35 31.41 -4.91
C THR A 84 15.66 32.62 -4.28
N CYS A 85 14.53 33.08 -4.82
CA CYS A 85 13.67 34.05 -4.17
C CYS A 85 12.51 33.33 -3.48
N SER A 86 12.62 33.10 -2.17
CA SER A 86 11.54 32.47 -1.40
C SER A 86 10.68 33.51 -0.70
N GLU A 87 9.38 33.45 -0.94
CA GLU A 87 8.38 34.08 -0.10
C GLU A 87 8.29 33.34 1.25
N GLU A 88 8.09 34.08 2.33
CA GLU A 88 7.94 33.50 3.66
C GLU A 88 6.66 32.64 3.71
N GLY A 89 6.75 31.45 4.33
CA GLY A 89 5.61 30.53 4.43
C GLY A 89 5.42 29.59 3.24
N VAL A 90 6.32 29.63 2.26
CA VAL A 90 6.32 28.75 1.08
C VAL A 90 7.41 27.69 1.20
N ILE A 91 7.20 26.50 0.62
CA ILE A 91 8.24 25.47 0.58
C ILE A 91 9.41 25.96 -0.28
N ASN A 92 10.63 25.93 0.29
CA ASN A 92 11.82 26.43 -0.38
C ASN A 92 12.78 25.27 -0.70
N PRO A 93 12.88 24.83 -1.98
CA PRO A 93 13.83 23.81 -2.40
C PRO A 93 15.29 24.16 -2.11
N VAL A 94 15.67 25.44 -2.06
CA VAL A 94 17.03 25.91 -1.75
C VAL A 94 17.39 25.60 -0.31
N GLU A 95 16.50 25.91 0.64
CA GLU A 95 16.73 25.60 2.05
C GLU A 95 16.81 24.08 2.28
N ILE A 96 15.98 23.31 1.57
CA ILE A 96 16.04 21.84 1.61
C ILE A 96 17.36 21.31 1.04
N ALA A 97 17.85 21.89 -0.05
CA ALA A 97 19.10 21.52 -0.70
C ALA A 97 20.33 21.84 0.17
N LYS A 98 20.35 23.02 0.82
CA LYS A 98 21.45 23.46 1.70
C LYS A 98 21.49 22.69 3.02
N ALA A 99 20.33 22.30 3.54
CA ALA A 99 20.26 21.62 4.82
C ALA A 99 21.04 20.29 4.80
N THR A 100 21.61 19.95 5.95
CA THR A 100 22.14 18.61 6.21
C THR A 100 20.99 17.62 6.38
N SER A 101 21.24 16.35 6.09
CA SER A 101 20.23 15.29 6.29
C SER A 101 19.80 15.18 7.77
N ILE A 102 20.66 15.59 8.71
CA ILE A 102 20.36 15.65 10.14
C ILE A 102 19.36 16.79 10.40
N GLU A 103 19.61 18.00 9.90
CA GLU A 103 18.69 19.14 10.06
C GLU A 103 17.31 18.86 9.46
N ILE A 104 17.23 18.21 8.29
CA ILE A 104 15.96 17.80 7.67
C ILE A 104 15.22 16.81 8.58
N ARG A 105 15.94 15.80 9.09
CA ARG A 105 15.37 14.78 9.98
C ARG A 105 14.86 15.40 11.29
N ASP A 106 15.63 16.29 11.88
CA ASP A 106 15.29 17.01 13.11
C ASP A 106 14.10 17.95 12.92
N CYS A 107 14.07 18.68 11.80
CA CYS A 107 12.94 19.51 11.40
C CYS A 107 11.63 18.71 11.33
N LEU A 108 11.74 17.46 10.85
CA LEU A 108 10.65 16.49 10.78
C LEU A 108 10.45 15.69 12.08
N LYS A 109 11.03 16.16 13.20
CA LYS A 109 10.93 15.57 14.55
C LYS A 109 11.32 14.08 14.60
N ASN A 110 12.36 13.70 13.87
CA ASN A 110 12.86 12.32 13.81
C ASN A 110 11.81 11.29 13.34
N ARG A 111 10.76 11.72 12.64
CA ARG A 111 9.69 10.85 12.12
C ARG A 111 10.01 10.20 10.77
N ILE A 112 11.24 10.34 10.30
CA ILE A 112 11.73 9.75 9.05
C ILE A 112 13.11 9.13 9.29
N SER A 113 13.47 8.17 8.45
CA SER A 113 14.81 7.58 8.51
C SER A 113 15.86 8.57 7.99
N ILE A 114 17.13 8.33 8.32
CA ILE A 114 18.23 9.11 7.75
C ILE A 114 18.31 8.95 6.21
N LYS A 115 17.97 7.76 5.69
CA LYS A 115 17.91 7.49 4.25
C LYS A 115 16.85 8.35 3.55
N ASP A 116 15.69 8.50 4.17
CA ASP A 116 14.62 9.36 3.67
C ASP A 116 15.04 10.83 3.71
N ALA A 117 15.73 11.26 4.77
CA ALA A 117 16.22 12.64 4.88
C ALA A 117 17.27 12.96 3.81
N ILE A 118 18.20 12.04 3.54
CA ILE A 118 19.13 12.14 2.41
C ILE A 118 18.36 12.24 1.09
N SER A 119 17.32 11.42 0.90
CA SER A 119 16.52 11.44 -0.32
C SER A 119 15.77 12.76 -0.51
N ILE A 120 15.26 13.37 0.57
CA ILE A 120 14.59 14.68 0.56
C ILE A 120 15.59 15.78 0.19
N LYS A 121 16.80 15.76 0.79
CA LYS A 121 17.89 16.68 0.40
C LYS A 121 18.18 16.56 -1.09
N ASN A 122 18.35 15.33 -1.59
CA ASN A 122 18.65 15.07 -2.99
C ASN A 122 17.55 15.54 -3.94
N LEU A 123 16.27 15.50 -3.54
CA LEU A 123 15.18 16.10 -4.30
C LEU A 123 15.33 17.62 -4.40
N GLY A 124 15.63 18.29 -3.28
CA GLY A 124 15.96 19.72 -3.29
C GLY A 124 17.14 20.02 -4.22
N MET A 125 18.24 19.28 -4.07
CA MET A 125 19.43 19.42 -4.94
C MET A 125 19.10 19.21 -6.42
N TYR A 126 18.23 18.25 -6.75
CA TYR A 126 17.80 18.03 -8.14
C TYR A 126 17.08 19.25 -8.69
N ILE A 127 16.09 19.78 -7.95
CA ILE A 127 15.33 20.97 -8.35
C ILE A 127 16.28 22.14 -8.59
N ILE A 128 17.24 22.34 -7.69
CA ILE A 128 18.16 23.47 -7.81
C ILE A 128 19.14 23.28 -8.98
N LYS A 129 19.74 22.10 -9.11
CA LYS A 129 20.75 21.81 -10.12
C LYS A 129 20.19 21.85 -11.54
N TYR A 130 18.99 21.33 -11.75
CA TYR A 130 18.37 21.26 -13.07
C TYR A 130 17.37 22.39 -13.33
N ASN A 131 17.07 23.22 -12.32
CA ASN A 131 16.00 24.21 -12.35
C ASN A 131 14.64 23.61 -12.78
N GLU A 132 14.42 22.33 -12.48
CA GLU A 132 13.29 21.54 -12.97
C GLU A 132 12.85 20.52 -11.90
N ILE A 133 11.56 20.18 -11.93
CA ILE A 133 10.96 19.16 -11.07
C ILE A 133 10.96 17.84 -11.84
N PRO A 134 11.38 16.70 -11.25
CA PRO A 134 11.35 15.41 -11.92
C PRO A 134 9.97 15.13 -12.55
N ASN A 135 9.95 14.93 -13.87
CA ASN A 135 8.73 14.85 -14.69
C ASN A 135 8.57 13.50 -15.40
N THR A 136 9.28 12.48 -14.95
CA THR A 136 9.13 11.09 -15.40
C THR A 136 9.18 10.13 -14.21
N THR A 137 8.42 9.04 -14.27
CA THR A 137 8.47 8.00 -13.24
C THR A 137 9.90 7.48 -13.02
N ASN A 138 10.67 7.27 -14.09
CA ASN A 138 12.07 6.82 -13.99
C ASN A 138 12.98 7.83 -13.27
N SER A 139 12.76 9.14 -13.43
CA SER A 139 13.50 10.16 -12.69
C SER A 139 13.13 10.17 -11.20
N LEU A 140 11.83 10.01 -10.90
CA LEU A 140 11.30 9.98 -9.53
C LEU A 140 11.78 8.76 -8.75
N LEU A 141 11.84 7.59 -9.40
CA LEU A 141 12.28 6.34 -8.77
C LEU A 141 13.78 6.29 -8.40
N LYS A 142 14.57 7.29 -8.81
CA LYS A 142 15.97 7.42 -8.36
C LYS A 142 16.06 7.83 -6.89
N PHE A 143 14.98 8.36 -6.32
CA PHE A 143 14.91 8.80 -4.94
C PHE A 143 14.32 7.67 -4.09
N VAL A 144 15.08 7.17 -3.11
CA VAL A 144 14.69 6.03 -2.26
C VAL A 144 13.35 6.23 -1.56
N ILE A 145 13.03 7.48 -1.21
CA ILE A 145 11.76 7.84 -0.59
C ILE A 145 10.57 7.72 -1.56
N ILE A 146 10.78 7.61 -2.87
CA ILE A 146 9.71 7.53 -3.87
C ILE A 146 9.66 6.11 -4.43
N ASN A 147 8.55 5.42 -4.17
CA ASN A 147 8.23 4.12 -4.77
C ASN A 147 7.32 4.29 -6.00
N ASN A 148 7.03 3.22 -6.73
CA ASN A 148 6.20 3.26 -7.95
C ASN A 148 4.83 3.90 -7.71
N LEU A 149 4.17 3.60 -6.59
CA LEU A 149 2.90 4.22 -6.24
C LEU A 149 3.05 5.74 -6.10
N ARG A 150 4.00 6.21 -5.29
CA ARG A 150 4.25 7.64 -5.10
C ARG A 150 4.63 8.33 -6.41
N ALA A 151 5.46 7.70 -7.23
CA ALA A 151 5.85 8.25 -8.53
C ALA A 151 4.63 8.41 -9.44
N SER A 152 3.76 7.38 -9.55
CA SER A 152 2.53 7.44 -10.31
C SER A 152 1.58 8.55 -9.81
N MET A 153 1.43 8.69 -8.48
CA MET A 153 0.61 9.76 -7.90
C MET A 153 1.18 11.16 -8.18
N ILE A 154 2.50 11.32 -8.09
CA ILE A 154 3.16 12.58 -8.47
C ILE A 154 2.91 12.87 -9.95
N MET A 155 3.08 11.89 -10.83
CA MET A 155 2.83 12.06 -12.26
C MET A 155 1.38 12.45 -12.56
N TYR A 156 0.43 11.82 -11.88
CA TYR A 156 -0.98 12.11 -12.03
C TYR A 156 -1.31 13.53 -11.54
N HIS A 157 -0.96 13.90 -10.30
CA HIS A 157 -1.37 15.17 -9.74
C HIS A 157 -0.53 16.38 -10.21
N ALA A 158 0.78 16.20 -10.43
CA ALA A 158 1.68 17.28 -10.81
C ALA A 158 1.66 17.55 -12.33
N TRP A 159 1.44 16.50 -13.13
CA TRP A 159 1.59 16.54 -14.59
C TRP A 159 0.34 16.10 -15.35
N ASN A 160 -0.75 15.72 -14.66
CA ASN A 160 -1.96 15.18 -15.25
C ASN A 160 -1.68 14.01 -16.22
N ARG A 161 -0.73 13.14 -15.85
CA ARG A 161 -0.21 12.08 -16.71
C ARG A 161 -0.19 10.74 -16.00
N VAL A 162 -0.67 9.71 -16.69
CA VAL A 162 -0.59 8.31 -16.24
C VAL A 162 0.35 7.57 -17.19
N ASP A 163 1.57 7.34 -16.74
CA ASP A 163 2.61 6.67 -17.54
C ASP A 163 2.53 5.14 -17.45
N GLU A 164 2.03 4.63 -16.33
CA GLU A 164 1.99 3.21 -15.99
C GLU A 164 0.90 2.94 -14.94
N ILE A 165 0.46 1.68 -14.84
CA ILE A 165 -0.40 1.22 -13.75
C ILE A 165 0.49 0.81 -12.58
N ALA A 166 0.49 1.61 -11.50
CA ALA A 166 1.26 1.30 -10.30
C ALA A 166 0.70 0.07 -9.57
N LEU A 167 1.55 -0.95 -9.38
CA LEU A 167 1.16 -2.18 -8.71
C LEU A 167 1.08 -2.00 -7.19
N THR A 168 -0.06 -2.38 -6.61
CA THR A 168 -0.25 -2.43 -5.16
C THR A 168 -0.69 -3.83 -4.73
N ALA A 169 -0.33 -4.23 -3.51
CA ALA A 169 -0.70 -5.54 -2.99
C ALA A 169 -2.23 -5.77 -2.92
N PRO A 170 -3.08 -4.78 -2.54
CA PRO A 170 -4.53 -4.92 -2.62
C PRO A 170 -5.04 -5.11 -4.04
N MET A 171 -4.61 -4.27 -5.00
CA MET A 171 -5.00 -4.41 -6.40
C MET A 171 -4.61 -5.77 -6.97
N CYS A 172 -3.34 -6.16 -6.84
CA CYS A 172 -2.83 -7.41 -7.40
C CYS A 172 -3.55 -8.63 -6.81
N ARG A 173 -3.97 -8.58 -5.53
CA ARG A 173 -4.79 -9.63 -4.91
C ARG A 173 -6.16 -9.77 -5.56
N VAL A 174 -6.83 -8.65 -5.85
CA VAL A 174 -8.15 -8.69 -6.52
C VAL A 174 -8.00 -9.31 -7.91
N ILE A 175 -7.07 -8.80 -8.71
CA ILE A 175 -6.81 -9.26 -10.08
C ILE A 175 -6.43 -10.76 -10.09
N TYR A 176 -5.62 -11.20 -9.13
CA TYR A 176 -5.27 -12.61 -8.95
C TYR A 176 -6.51 -13.47 -8.65
N ARG A 177 -7.36 -13.05 -7.70
CA ARG A 177 -8.59 -13.77 -7.33
C ARG A 177 -9.64 -13.80 -8.44
N LEU A 178 -9.66 -12.79 -9.30
CA LEU A 178 -10.46 -12.80 -10.53
C LEU A 178 -9.91 -13.76 -11.57
N GLY A 179 -8.73 -14.33 -11.34
CA GLY A 179 -8.09 -15.30 -12.23
C GLY A 179 -7.46 -14.65 -13.46
N TRP A 180 -7.19 -13.35 -13.42
CA TRP A 180 -6.68 -12.61 -14.58
C TRP A 180 -5.16 -12.69 -14.75
N LEU A 181 -4.43 -13.19 -13.74
CA LEU A 181 -2.97 -13.38 -13.77
C LEU A 181 -2.55 -14.85 -13.98
N LYS A 182 -3.46 -15.73 -14.43
CA LYS A 182 -3.20 -17.17 -14.57
C LYS A 182 -2.02 -17.50 -15.49
N ASN A 183 -1.78 -16.66 -16.50
CA ASN A 183 -0.70 -16.81 -17.47
C ASN A 183 0.69 -16.46 -16.91
N LEU A 184 0.78 -15.88 -15.71
CA LEU A 184 2.05 -15.48 -15.11
C LEU A 184 2.72 -16.56 -14.26
N ASN A 185 2.15 -17.77 -14.17
CA ASN A 185 2.68 -18.88 -13.35
C ASN A 185 2.90 -18.52 -11.86
N ALA A 186 2.15 -17.57 -11.32
CA ALA A 186 2.21 -17.26 -9.89
C ALA A 186 1.59 -18.39 -9.07
N SER A 187 2.41 -19.08 -8.27
CA SER A 187 2.00 -20.28 -7.50
C SER A 187 0.98 -19.98 -6.42
N ASN A 188 1.04 -18.79 -5.82
CA ASN A 188 0.10 -18.34 -4.78
C ASN A 188 0.10 -16.81 -4.62
N LEU A 189 -0.71 -16.33 -3.69
CA LEU A 189 -0.86 -14.91 -3.41
C LEU A 189 0.41 -14.25 -2.82
N ASN A 190 1.27 -15.00 -2.12
CA ASN A 190 2.52 -14.46 -1.58
C ASN A 190 3.49 -14.11 -2.72
N THR A 191 3.55 -14.94 -3.77
CA THR A 191 4.34 -14.66 -4.98
C THR A 191 3.88 -13.36 -5.66
N ILE A 192 2.56 -13.17 -5.81
CA ILE A 192 1.99 -11.94 -6.35
C ILE A 192 2.36 -10.72 -5.49
N HIS A 193 2.27 -10.87 -4.17
CA HIS A 193 2.63 -9.79 -3.24
C HIS A 193 4.10 -9.43 -3.36
N GLU A 194 5.00 -10.41 -3.44
CA GLU A 194 6.43 -10.19 -3.64
C GLU A 194 6.71 -9.43 -4.93
N TRP A 195 6.10 -9.84 -6.06
CA TRP A 195 6.27 -9.16 -7.35
C TRP A 195 5.72 -7.74 -7.33
N SER A 196 4.66 -7.47 -6.57
CA SER A 196 4.13 -6.10 -6.43
C SER A 196 5.05 -5.17 -5.64
N LYS A 197 5.93 -5.72 -4.79
CA LYS A 197 6.82 -4.94 -3.90
C LYS A 197 8.20 -4.72 -4.52
N ASN A 198 8.72 -5.71 -5.22
CA ASN A 198 10.09 -5.70 -5.73
C ASN A 198 10.11 -5.43 -7.24
N LYS A 199 10.84 -4.39 -7.67
CA LYS A 199 11.03 -4.11 -9.09
C LYS A 199 12.00 -5.13 -9.70
N ASN A 200 11.45 -6.22 -10.20
CA ASN A 200 12.17 -7.29 -10.90
C ASN A 200 11.46 -7.64 -12.23
N ALA A 201 12.04 -8.56 -13.00
CA ALA A 201 11.48 -8.96 -14.29
C ALA A 201 10.02 -9.48 -14.21
N ASN A 202 9.65 -10.14 -13.11
CA ASN A 202 8.29 -10.64 -12.92
C ASN A 202 7.30 -9.51 -12.60
N SER A 203 7.72 -8.52 -11.82
CA SER A 203 6.95 -7.29 -11.56
C SER A 203 6.62 -6.56 -12.86
N LEU A 204 7.62 -6.39 -13.74
CA LEU A 204 7.44 -5.76 -15.05
C LEU A 204 6.47 -6.55 -15.94
N LYS A 205 6.63 -7.88 -16.01
CA LYS A 205 5.70 -8.75 -16.76
C LYS A 205 4.28 -8.68 -16.21
N MET A 206 4.13 -8.60 -14.89
CA MET A 206 2.83 -8.46 -14.23
C MET A 206 2.18 -7.11 -14.55
N GLN A 207 2.94 -6.03 -14.50
CA GLN A 207 2.50 -4.69 -14.87
C GLN A 207 2.02 -4.65 -16.32
N GLN A 208 2.86 -5.09 -17.26
CA GLN A 208 2.51 -5.16 -18.69
C GLN A 208 1.28 -6.02 -18.95
N SER A 209 1.15 -7.14 -18.23
CA SER A 209 -0.02 -8.01 -18.37
C SER A 209 -1.30 -7.32 -17.92
N ILE A 210 -1.25 -6.51 -16.85
CA ILE A 210 -2.39 -5.73 -16.33
C ILE A 210 -2.71 -4.56 -17.28
N GLU A 211 -1.69 -3.84 -17.73
CA GLU A 211 -1.80 -2.75 -18.70
C GLU A 211 -2.45 -3.20 -20.01
N ASN A 212 -2.08 -4.39 -20.51
CA ASN A 212 -2.69 -4.99 -21.69
C ASN A 212 -4.15 -5.44 -21.48
N MET A 213 -4.66 -5.47 -20.24
CA MET A 213 -6.06 -5.81 -19.97
C MET A 213 -7.02 -4.65 -20.21
N PHE A 214 -6.52 -3.42 -20.17
CA PHE A 214 -7.33 -2.20 -20.16
C PHE A 214 -6.84 -1.20 -21.20
N PRO A 215 -7.74 -0.51 -21.91
CA PRO A 215 -7.34 0.57 -22.79
C PRO A 215 -6.65 1.69 -21.98
N PHE A 216 -5.69 2.37 -22.59
CA PHE A 216 -4.90 3.43 -21.97
C PHE A 216 -5.76 4.52 -21.30
N SER A 217 -6.90 4.88 -21.92
CA SER A 217 -7.84 5.87 -21.38
C SER A 217 -8.46 5.48 -20.03
N LEU A 218 -8.39 4.21 -19.64
CA LEU A 218 -8.90 3.71 -18.36
C LEU A 218 -7.80 3.49 -17.32
N TRP A 219 -6.52 3.64 -17.65
CA TRP A 219 -5.43 3.33 -16.73
C TRP A 219 -5.50 4.14 -15.43
N GLY A 220 -5.90 5.41 -15.48
CA GLY A 220 -6.09 6.23 -14.28
C GLY A 220 -7.19 5.73 -13.33
N LYS A 221 -8.14 4.93 -13.82
CA LYS A 221 -9.23 4.35 -13.02
C LYS A 221 -8.86 3.01 -12.38
N VAL A 222 -7.86 2.32 -12.93
CA VAL A 222 -7.49 0.97 -12.48
C VAL A 222 -6.99 0.98 -11.03
N PRO A 223 -5.95 1.76 -10.66
CA PRO A 223 -5.46 1.75 -9.28
C PRO A 223 -6.53 2.09 -8.22
N PRO A 224 -7.28 3.22 -8.29
CA PRO A 224 -8.27 3.53 -7.26
C PRO A 224 -9.35 2.45 -7.14
N ALA A 225 -9.90 1.97 -8.26
CA ALA A 225 -10.97 0.97 -8.25
C ALA A 225 -10.56 -0.34 -7.57
N PHE A 226 -9.41 -0.90 -7.98
CA PHE A 226 -8.98 -2.20 -7.49
C PHE A 226 -8.28 -2.12 -6.12
N ASP A 227 -7.54 -1.05 -5.84
CA ASP A 227 -6.86 -0.88 -4.55
C ASP A 227 -7.87 -0.64 -3.43
N HIS A 228 -8.86 0.23 -3.66
CA HIS A 228 -9.95 0.46 -2.71
C HIS A 228 -10.73 -0.84 -2.48
N HIS A 229 -11.23 -1.49 -3.54
CA HIS A 229 -11.97 -2.75 -3.40
C HIS A 229 -11.15 -3.83 -2.70
N GLY A 230 -9.87 -3.94 -3.03
CA GLY A 230 -8.93 -4.85 -2.38
C GLY A 230 -8.77 -4.57 -0.89
N THR A 231 -8.82 -3.31 -0.49
CA THR A 231 -8.65 -2.88 0.90
C THR A 231 -9.93 -3.08 1.72
N VAL A 232 -11.09 -2.73 1.18
CA VAL A 232 -12.37 -2.72 1.94
C VAL A 232 -13.16 -4.02 1.85
N ILE A 233 -13.20 -4.67 0.68
CA ILE A 233 -14.07 -5.83 0.42
C ILE A 233 -13.24 -7.10 0.22
N CYS A 234 -12.37 -7.11 -0.79
CA CYS A 234 -11.56 -8.24 -1.18
C CYS A 234 -10.23 -8.28 -0.40
N LYS A 235 -10.30 -8.05 0.90
CA LYS A 235 -9.16 -8.11 1.84
C LYS A 235 -8.63 -9.55 2.00
N ARG A 236 -7.59 -9.75 2.81
CA ARG A 236 -7.00 -11.10 3.03
C ARG A 236 -8.06 -12.15 3.37
N VAL A 237 -8.97 -11.83 4.29
CA VAL A 237 -10.22 -12.56 4.54
C VAL A 237 -11.36 -11.82 3.83
N PRO A 238 -11.74 -12.23 2.60
CA PRO A 238 -12.65 -11.45 1.77
C PRO A 238 -14.08 -11.46 2.33
N LEU A 239 -14.79 -10.35 2.13
CA LEU A 239 -16.22 -10.24 2.42
C LEU A 239 -17.04 -10.58 1.16
N CYS A 240 -16.93 -11.83 0.69
CA CYS A 240 -17.55 -12.25 -0.58
C CYS A 240 -19.06 -12.00 -0.64
N ASP A 241 -19.76 -12.09 0.49
CA ASP A 241 -21.20 -11.82 0.58
C ASP A 241 -21.59 -10.35 0.34
N LYS A 242 -20.65 -9.43 0.55
CA LYS A 242 -20.82 -7.99 0.29
C LYS A 242 -20.19 -7.55 -1.04
N CYS A 243 -19.64 -8.49 -1.81
CA CYS A 243 -18.89 -8.18 -3.02
C CYS A 243 -19.83 -8.04 -4.22
N ILE A 244 -19.75 -6.91 -4.94
CA ILE A 244 -20.51 -6.69 -6.18
C ILE A 244 -20.17 -7.69 -7.28
N LEU A 245 -19.02 -8.37 -7.16
CA LEU A 245 -18.56 -9.40 -8.09
C LEU A 245 -18.87 -10.83 -7.59
N LYS A 246 -19.64 -11.01 -6.51
CA LYS A 246 -19.89 -12.32 -5.88
C LYS A 246 -20.33 -13.38 -6.88
N ASP A 247 -21.26 -13.03 -7.76
CA ASP A 247 -21.85 -14.02 -8.67
C ASP A 247 -20.95 -14.35 -9.84
N THR A 248 -20.02 -13.47 -10.20
CA THR A 248 -19.18 -13.64 -11.40
C THR A 248 -17.73 -14.03 -11.07
N CYS A 249 -17.28 -13.77 -9.84
CA CYS A 249 -15.92 -14.04 -9.39
C CYS A 249 -15.65 -15.56 -9.31
N PRO A 250 -14.57 -16.07 -9.90
CA PRO A 250 -14.22 -17.48 -9.77
C PRO A 250 -13.85 -17.85 -8.33
N SER A 251 -13.23 -16.94 -7.57
CA SER A 251 -12.78 -17.20 -6.19
C SER A 251 -13.90 -17.18 -5.14
N SER A 252 -15.09 -16.61 -5.43
CA SER A 252 -16.24 -16.68 -4.52
C SER A 252 -16.93 -18.05 -4.57
N ARG A 253 -16.78 -18.77 -5.68
CA ARG A 253 -17.42 -20.08 -5.95
C ARG A 253 -16.59 -21.26 -5.45
N VAL A 254 -15.32 -21.05 -5.12
CA VAL A 254 -14.48 -22.06 -4.46
C VAL A 254 -14.91 -22.10 -2.99
N SER A 255 -15.90 -22.92 -2.68
CA SER A 255 -16.31 -23.19 -1.30
C SER A 255 -15.06 -23.58 -0.50
N LYS A 256 -14.77 -22.87 0.60
CA LYS A 256 -13.86 -23.41 1.60
C LYS A 256 -14.54 -24.63 2.21
N LYS A 257 -14.31 -25.82 1.66
CA LYS A 257 -14.19 -26.99 2.53
C LYS A 257 -12.91 -26.74 3.32
N VAL A 258 -13.04 -26.11 4.48
CA VAL A 258 -12.03 -26.26 5.51
C VAL A 258 -12.13 -27.73 5.87
N ASN A 259 -11.22 -28.59 5.39
CA ASN A 259 -11.04 -29.86 6.06
C ASN A 259 -10.45 -29.48 7.42
N THR A 260 -11.26 -29.54 8.45
CA THR A 260 -10.77 -29.57 9.81
C THR A 260 -10.02 -30.88 10.02
N HIS A 261 -9.17 -30.95 11.05
CA HIS A 261 -8.57 -32.22 11.45
C HIS A 261 -9.64 -33.30 11.70
N MET A 262 -10.81 -32.88 12.21
CA MET A 262 -11.98 -33.75 12.38
C MET A 262 -12.52 -34.30 11.06
N ASP A 263 -12.55 -33.50 9.99
CA ASP A 263 -12.98 -33.95 8.65
C ASP A 263 -11.98 -34.96 8.03
N GLU A 264 -10.71 -34.88 8.41
CA GLU A 264 -9.67 -35.84 7.99
C GLU A 264 -9.76 -37.14 8.78
N LEU A 265 -9.93 -37.07 10.10
CA LEU A 265 -10.15 -38.22 10.97
C LEU A 265 -11.43 -38.99 10.59
N GLN A 266 -12.51 -38.28 10.28
CA GLN A 266 -13.77 -38.90 9.83
C GLN A 266 -13.62 -39.63 8.48
N LYS A 267 -12.84 -39.06 7.54
CA LYS A 267 -12.51 -39.75 6.27
C LYS A 267 -11.58 -40.95 6.46
N GLN A 268 -10.75 -40.94 7.49
CA GLN A 268 -9.87 -42.05 7.87
C GLN A 268 -10.61 -43.14 8.67
N GLY A 269 -11.92 -42.99 8.89
CA GLY A 269 -12.74 -43.98 9.57
C GLY A 269 -12.58 -43.99 11.08
N TYR A 270 -11.97 -42.95 11.68
CA TYR A 270 -11.85 -42.82 13.14
C TYR A 270 -13.19 -42.57 13.84
N PHE A 271 -14.20 -42.13 13.10
CA PHE A 271 -15.57 -42.03 13.59
C PHE A 271 -16.43 -43.06 12.86
N LEU A 272 -16.87 -44.09 13.58
CA LEU A 272 -17.89 -45.01 13.10
C LEU A 272 -19.19 -44.22 12.91
N GLU A 273 -19.76 -44.26 11.70
CA GLU A 273 -21.13 -43.80 11.49
C GLU A 273 -22.04 -44.70 12.34
N HIS A 274 -22.46 -44.21 13.50
CA HIS A 274 -23.59 -44.79 14.19
C HIS A 274 -24.80 -44.56 13.29
N LYS A 275 -25.18 -45.60 12.54
CA LYS A 275 -26.56 -45.77 12.10
C LYS A 275 -27.43 -45.60 13.34
N ALA A 276 -28.28 -44.59 13.30
CA ALA A 276 -29.26 -44.32 14.35
C ALA A 276 -30.29 -45.45 14.33
N ASP A 277 -29.94 -46.58 14.94
CA ASP A 277 -30.87 -47.65 15.27
C ASP A 277 -31.15 -47.57 16.77
N ASN A 278 -32.36 -47.10 17.06
CA ASN A 278 -33.08 -47.11 18.33
C ASN A 278 -32.43 -47.95 19.44
N CYS A 279 -31.95 -47.31 20.51
CA CYS A 279 -31.99 -47.93 21.84
C CYS A 279 -32.12 -46.88 22.93
N LYS A 280 -32.95 -47.25 23.91
CA LYS A 280 -33.54 -46.45 24.97
C LYS A 280 -32.48 -45.97 25.96
N PHE A 281 -32.66 -44.75 26.46
CA PHE A 281 -32.03 -44.25 27.67
C PHE A 281 -32.31 -45.22 28.82
N ASN A 282 -31.24 -45.74 29.43
CA ASN A 282 -31.21 -46.09 30.84
C ASN A 282 -29.98 -45.40 31.43
N GLU A 283 -30.25 -44.49 32.35
CA GLU A 283 -29.27 -43.84 33.21
C GLU A 283 -28.76 -44.86 34.24
N GLU A 284 -27.44 -45.05 34.30
CA GLU A 284 -26.68 -45.54 35.46
C GLU A 284 -25.19 -45.41 35.07
N LYS A 285 -24.47 -44.43 35.66
CA LYS A 285 -23.40 -44.63 36.67
C LYS A 285 -22.13 -45.32 36.10
N ASP A 286 -20.90 -44.84 36.26
CA ASP A 286 -20.24 -44.29 37.45
C ASP A 286 -18.92 -43.57 37.09
N GLU A 287 -18.68 -42.47 37.81
CA GLU A 287 -17.44 -42.10 38.50
C GLU A 287 -16.14 -42.82 38.09
N LYS A 288 -15.35 -42.24 37.16
CA LYS A 288 -13.90 -42.53 37.07
C LYS A 288 -13.06 -41.63 36.14
N GLU A 289 -13.31 -40.33 36.05
CA GLU A 289 -12.48 -39.47 35.18
C GLU A 289 -12.10 -38.11 35.78
N GLU A 290 -12.06 -38.02 37.12
CA GLU A 290 -11.69 -36.79 37.84
C GLU A 290 -10.25 -36.83 38.40
N LYS A 291 -9.37 -37.69 37.86
CA LYS A 291 -8.00 -37.88 38.39
C LYS A 291 -6.84 -37.63 37.42
N GLU A 292 -7.07 -37.29 36.16
CA GLU A 292 -5.97 -37.01 35.21
C GLU A 292 -5.82 -35.53 34.81
N GLU A 293 -6.63 -34.63 35.35
CA GLU A 293 -6.58 -33.19 35.01
C GLU A 293 -5.64 -32.35 35.91
N LYS A 294 -4.63 -32.98 36.54
CA LYS A 294 -3.66 -32.29 37.43
C LYS A 294 -2.20 -32.36 37.03
N GLU A 295 -1.86 -32.93 35.88
CA GLU A 295 -0.50 -32.88 35.34
C GLU A 295 -0.53 -32.44 33.89
N LEU A 296 -0.53 -31.12 33.64
CA LEU A 296 0.01 -30.48 32.42
C LEU A 296 -0.26 -28.97 32.47
N LEU A 297 0.35 -28.27 33.44
CA LEU A 297 0.42 -26.81 33.46
C LEU A 297 1.70 -26.38 34.19
N SER A 298 2.81 -26.37 33.46
CA SER A 298 3.97 -25.51 33.74
C SER A 298 4.89 -25.52 32.53
N TYR A 299 4.97 -24.41 31.80
CA TYR A 299 6.26 -23.87 31.37
C TYR A 299 6.11 -22.35 31.23
N GLU A 300 7.07 -21.70 31.88
CA GLU A 300 7.15 -20.30 32.24
C GLU A 300 7.62 -19.44 31.06
N ASP A 301 7.20 -18.18 31.12
CA ASP A 301 7.82 -17.06 30.41
C ASP A 301 9.25 -16.86 30.91
N THR A 302 10.21 -16.79 29.97
CA THR A 302 11.49 -16.11 30.20
C THR A 302 11.79 -15.22 29.01
N GLU A 303 11.64 -13.91 29.25
CA GLU A 303 12.40 -12.87 28.59
C GLU A 303 13.90 -13.16 28.76
N GLU A 304 14.68 -13.09 27.69
CA GLU A 304 16.09 -12.71 27.80
C GLU A 304 16.51 -11.96 26.54
N GLU A 305 16.94 -10.72 26.79
CA GLU A 305 17.71 -9.87 25.91
C GLU A 305 19.01 -10.59 25.53
N ASP A 306 19.43 -10.52 24.26
CA ASP A 306 20.85 -10.59 23.97
C ASP A 306 21.26 -9.60 22.88
N MET A 307 22.09 -8.67 23.33
CA MET A 307 22.86 -7.71 22.57
C MET A 307 24.22 -8.35 22.28
N SER A 308 24.44 -8.81 21.04
CA SER A 308 25.79 -8.95 20.50
C SER A 308 25.80 -8.94 18.96
N ASP A 309 26.48 -7.92 18.42
CA ASP A 309 27.27 -7.87 17.19
C ASP A 309 26.68 -8.33 15.82
N ILE A 310 26.32 -7.34 14.98
CA ILE A 310 26.87 -7.00 13.62
C ILE A 310 26.01 -5.92 12.95
#